data_AF-A2C3B3-F1
#
_entry.id   AF-A2C3B3-F1
#
_cell.length_a   1.000
_cell.length_b   1.000
_cell.length_c   1.000
_cell.angle_alpha   90.00
_cell.angle_beta   90.00
_cell.angle_gamma   90.00
#
_symmetry.space_group_name_H-M   'P 1'
#
loop_
_entity.id
_entity.type
_entity.pdbx_description
1 polymer ?
#
loop_
_entity_poly.entity_id
_entity_poly.type
_entity_poly.pdbx_seq_one_letter_code
_entity_poly.pdbx_strand_id
1 'polypeptide(L)'
;MKIKTILKTVGSLHLLLGLLLINMLIFSVDTIAPSVSAETLLFIRGTADVVAATNIGIGFLLIISSSIRDHESAKKVLLGELALMSCLLIVAVFNTLNAGVIVDAGPPPPFWIVLIANPVFCTYGLLKGK
;
A
#
# COMPACT_ATOMS: atom_id res chain seq x y z
N MET A 1 21.40 -1.70 5.08
CA MET A 1 20.36 -2.42 5.86
C MET A 1 20.20 -3.80 5.26
N LYS A 2 20.11 -4.88 6.04
CA LYS A 2 19.95 -6.24 5.48
C LYS A 2 18.61 -6.33 4.75
N ILE A 3 18.54 -7.02 3.61
CA ILE A 3 17.30 -7.20 2.83
C ILE A 3 16.14 -7.70 3.70
N LYS A 4 16.43 -8.59 4.66
CA LYS A 4 15.45 -9.08 5.65
C LYS A 4 14.78 -7.96 6.44
N THR A 5 15.55 -6.96 6.87
CA THR A 5 15.00 -5.80 7.59
C THR A 5 14.13 -4.97 6.67
N ILE A 6 14.53 -4.80 5.40
CA ILE A 6 13.74 -4.05 4.41
C ILE A 6 12.40 -4.75 4.16
N LEU A 7 12.39 -6.05 3.95
CA LEU A 7 11.17 -6.83 3.77
C LEU A 7 10.24 -6.71 4.98
N LYS A 8 10.78 -6.72 6.21
CA LYS A 8 9.98 -6.46 7.42
C LYS A 8 9.41 -5.04 7.44
N THR A 9 10.24 -4.03 7.15
CA THR A 9 9.80 -2.63 7.14
C THR A 9 8.71 -2.38 6.11
N VAL A 10 8.90 -2.82 4.86
CA VAL A 10 7.94 -2.67 3.77
C VAL A 10 6.67 -3.47 4.05
N GLY A 11 6.81 -4.68 4.61
CA GLY A 11 5.67 -5.46 5.08
C GLY A 11 4.89 -4.76 6.19
N SER A 12 5.55 -4.15 7.18
CA SER A 12 4.90 -3.36 8.22
C SER A 12 4.20 -2.11 7.67
N LEU A 13 4.75 -1.47 6.63
CA LEU A 13 4.11 -0.36 5.94
C LEU A 13 2.81 -0.79 5.24
N HIS A 14 2.79 -1.97 4.63
CA HIS A 14 1.57 -2.58 4.07
C HIS A 14 0.51 -2.89 5.14
N LEU A 15 0.92 -3.46 6.28
CA LEU A 15 0.02 -3.67 7.41
C LEU A 15 -0.58 -2.34 7.90
N LEU A 16 0.25 -1.31 8.06
CA LEU A 16 -0.20 0.03 8.45
C LEU A 16 -1.20 0.59 7.45
N LEU A 17 -0.94 0.47 6.15
CA LEU A 17 -1.82 0.97 5.09
C LEU A 17 -3.19 0.27 5.12
N GLY A 18 -3.21 -1.06 5.26
CA GLY A 18 -4.45 -1.82 5.36
C GLY A 18 -5.26 -1.47 6.62
N LEU A 19 -4.60 -1.29 7.77
CA LEU A 19 -5.26 -0.84 9.00
C LEU A 19 -5.82 0.58 8.89
N LEU A 20 -5.08 1.50 8.24
CA LEU A 20 -5.55 2.85 7.98
C LEU A 20 -6.78 2.86 7.07
N LEU A 21 -6.81 2.03 6.03
CA LEU A 21 -7.99 1.86 5.15
C LEU A 21 -9.21 1.39 5.94
N ILE A 22 -9.05 0.35 6.75
CA ILE A 22 -10.12 -0.17 7.63
C ILE A 22 -10.64 0.94 8.53
N ASN A 23 -9.75 1.64 9.22
CA ASN A 23 -10.15 2.71 10.15
C ASN A 23 -10.90 3.85 9.43
N MET A 24 -10.39 4.27 8.26
CA MET A 24 -10.95 5.39 7.52
C MET A 24 -12.29 5.06 6.87
N LEU A 25 -12.41 3.90 6.22
CA LEU A 25 -13.53 3.59 5.32
C LEU A 25 -14.62 2.74 5.99
N ILE A 26 -14.28 1.97 7.02
CA ILE A 26 -15.28 1.23 7.80
C ILE A 26 -15.79 2.11 8.94
N PHE A 27 -14.89 2.66 9.74
CA PHE A 27 -15.26 3.31 11.01
C PHE A 27 -15.46 4.82 10.91
N SER A 28 -14.83 5.50 9.94
CA SER A 28 -14.82 6.98 9.87
C SER A 28 -15.53 7.56 8.64
N VAL A 29 -16.10 6.72 7.77
CA VAL A 29 -16.61 7.17 6.46
C VAL A 29 -17.76 8.17 6.57
N ASP A 30 -18.61 8.06 7.60
CA ASP A 30 -19.73 8.97 7.83
C ASP A 30 -19.24 10.39 8.22
N THR A 31 -17.98 10.50 8.69
CA THR A 31 -17.31 11.78 8.98
C THR A 31 -16.65 12.37 7.74
N ILE A 32 -16.23 11.53 6.79
CA ILE A 32 -15.43 11.93 5.62
C ILE A 32 -16.31 12.20 4.40
N ALA A 33 -17.43 11.50 4.28
CA ALA A 33 -18.38 11.63 3.18
C ALA A 33 -19.82 11.79 3.72
N PRO A 34 -20.11 12.86 4.48
CA PRO A 34 -21.48 13.14 4.88
C PRO A 34 -22.32 13.32 3.61
N SER A 35 -23.58 12.86 3.64
CA SER A 35 -24.56 12.95 2.53
C SER A 35 -24.41 11.97 1.35
N VAL A 36 -23.57 10.94 1.43
CA VAL A 36 -23.54 9.86 0.42
C VAL A 36 -24.68 8.85 0.66
N SER A 37 -25.25 8.30 -0.42
CA SER A 37 -26.31 7.29 -0.32
C SER A 37 -25.81 6.01 0.39
N ALA A 38 -26.68 5.32 1.12
CA ALA A 38 -26.30 4.09 1.84
C ALA A 38 -25.77 2.99 0.89
N GLU A 39 -26.33 2.88 -0.32
CA GLU A 39 -25.88 1.92 -1.33
C GLU A 39 -24.46 2.24 -1.82
N THR A 40 -24.19 3.51 -2.16
CA THR A 40 -22.85 3.97 -2.54
C THR A 40 -21.83 3.75 -1.40
N LEU A 41 -22.24 4.00 -0.15
CA LEU A 41 -21.39 3.79 1.02
C LEU A 41 -21.00 2.32 1.20
N LEU A 42 -21.97 1.39 1.06
CA LEU A 42 -21.71 -0.05 1.14
C LEU A 42 -20.81 -0.54 0.01
N PHE A 43 -20.98 -0.02 -1.21
CA PHE A 43 -20.13 -0.35 -2.34
C PHE A 43 -18.68 0.10 -2.13
N ILE A 44 -18.47 1.34 -1.64
CA ILE A 44 -17.14 1.87 -1.32
C ILE A 44 -16.50 1.05 -0.20
N ARG A 45 -17.25 0.72 0.86
CA ARG A 45 -16.78 -0.13 1.97
C ARG A 45 -16.35 -1.51 1.47
N GLY A 46 -17.15 -2.18 0.65
CA GLY A 46 -16.78 -3.48 0.10
C GLY A 46 -15.50 -3.44 -0.74
N THR A 47 -15.31 -2.40 -1.55
CA THR A 47 -14.07 -2.21 -2.31
C THR A 47 -12.88 -1.93 -1.38
N ALA A 48 -13.08 -1.06 -0.39
CA ALA A 48 -12.08 -0.71 0.62
C ALA A 48 -11.62 -1.93 1.42
N ASP A 49 -12.54 -2.80 1.81
CA ASP A 49 -12.27 -4.02 2.57
C ASP A 49 -11.35 -4.97 1.80
N VAL A 50 -11.62 -5.18 0.51
CA VAL A 50 -10.77 -6.02 -0.34
C VAL A 50 -9.37 -5.41 -0.48
N VAL A 51 -9.27 -4.10 -0.68
CA VAL A 51 -7.96 -3.41 -0.81
C VAL A 51 -7.20 -3.44 0.51
N ALA A 52 -7.88 -3.26 1.64
CA ALA A 52 -7.29 -3.31 2.96
C ALA A 52 -6.80 -4.72 3.32
N ALA A 53 -7.65 -5.73 3.12
CA ALA A 53 -7.29 -7.14 3.34
C ALA A 53 -6.13 -7.56 2.45
N THR A 54 -6.10 -7.12 1.19
CA THR A 54 -4.99 -7.37 0.26
C THR A 54 -3.70 -6.76 0.78
N ASN A 55 -3.73 -5.50 1.24
CA ASN A 55 -2.56 -4.85 1.85
C ASN A 55 -2.08 -5.58 3.11
N ILE A 56 -3.00 -6.01 3.98
CA ILE A 56 -2.65 -6.79 5.17
C ILE A 56 -1.99 -8.13 4.77
N GLY A 57 -2.56 -8.83 3.78
CA GLY A 57 -2.02 -10.07 3.25
C GLY A 57 -0.60 -9.91 2.68
N ILE A 58 -0.38 -8.89 1.84
CA ILE A 58 0.95 -8.54 1.32
C ILE A 58 1.92 -8.24 2.47
N GLY A 59 1.47 -7.48 3.47
CA GLY A 59 2.28 -7.16 4.65
C GLY A 59 2.79 -8.40 5.37
N PHE A 60 1.90 -9.37 5.63
CA PHE A 60 2.30 -10.65 6.22
C PHE A 60 3.21 -11.46 5.29
N LEU A 61 2.90 -11.52 3.99
CA LEU A 61 3.73 -12.24 3.01
C LEU A 61 5.17 -11.73 2.99
N LEU A 62 5.36 -10.41 3.02
CA LEU A 62 6.70 -9.79 3.05
C LEU A 62 7.42 -10.04 4.37
N ILE A 63 6.72 -9.95 5.50
CA ILE A 63 7.28 -10.25 6.83
C ILE A 63 7.73 -11.72 6.90
N ILE A 64 6.92 -12.66 6.42
CA ILE A 64 7.28 -14.08 6.35
C ILE A 64 8.46 -14.28 5.40
N SER A 65 8.43 -13.64 4.23
CA SER A 65 9.51 -13.69 3.24
C SER A 65 10.84 -13.14 3.77
N SER A 66 10.83 -12.31 4.82
CA SER A 66 12.06 -11.88 5.50
C SER A 66 12.86 -13.03 6.13
N SER A 67 12.26 -14.21 6.28
CA SER A 67 12.92 -15.43 6.76
C SER A 67 13.76 -16.15 5.69
N ILE A 68 13.59 -15.81 4.40
CA ILE A 68 14.35 -16.40 3.30
C ILE A 68 15.85 -16.20 3.55
N ARG A 69 16.61 -17.31 3.48
CA ARG A 69 18.07 -17.30 3.72
C ARG A 69 18.85 -17.03 2.44
N ASP A 70 18.33 -17.47 1.30
CA ASP A 70 18.92 -17.23 0.00
C ASP A 70 18.79 -15.76 -0.42
N HIS A 71 19.91 -15.11 -0.69
CA HIS A 71 19.96 -13.68 -0.97
C HIS A 71 19.29 -13.34 -2.30
N GLU A 72 19.52 -14.13 -3.34
CA GLU A 72 18.96 -13.90 -4.67
C GLU A 72 17.44 -14.09 -4.68
N SER A 73 16.92 -15.09 -3.99
CA SER A 73 15.46 -15.27 -3.80
C SER A 73 14.84 -14.09 -3.05
N ALA A 74 15.49 -13.61 -1.98
CA ALA A 74 15.01 -12.45 -1.24
C ALA A 74 15.01 -11.16 -2.09
N LYS A 75 16.00 -10.98 -2.98
CA LYS A 75 16.01 -9.88 -3.96
C LYS A 75 14.88 -9.98 -4.96
N LYS A 76 14.53 -11.17 -5.44
CA LYS A 76 13.39 -11.36 -6.36
C LYS A 76 12.06 -10.97 -5.70
N VAL A 77 11.85 -11.33 -4.44
CA VAL A 77 10.67 -10.87 -3.68
C VAL A 77 10.65 -9.35 -3.59
N LEU A 78 11.78 -8.73 -3.25
CA LEU A 78 11.88 -7.26 -3.15
C LEU A 78 11.68 -6.55 -4.50
N LEU A 79 12.09 -7.16 -5.60
CA LEU A 79 11.86 -6.65 -6.95
C LEU A 79 10.37 -6.74 -7.33
N GLY A 80 9.70 -7.85 -6.99
CA GLY A 80 8.26 -8.00 -7.20
C GLY A 80 7.47 -6.96 -6.41
N GLU A 81 7.87 -6.71 -5.16
CA GLU A 81 7.32 -5.66 -4.33
C GLU A 81 7.53 -4.26 -4.92
N LEU A 82 8.74 -3.96 -5.41
CA LEU A 82 9.01 -2.69 -6.09
C LEU A 82 8.12 -2.51 -7.33
N ALA A 83 7.91 -3.57 -8.11
CA ALA A 83 7.03 -3.53 -9.29
C ALA A 83 5.58 -3.25 -8.89
N LEU A 84 5.06 -3.96 -7.87
CA LEU A 84 3.72 -3.74 -7.34
C LEU A 84 3.54 -2.27 -6.90
N MET A 85 4.46 -1.77 -6.08
CA MET A 85 4.38 -0.40 -5.56
C MET A 85 4.54 0.66 -6.65
N SER A 86 5.30 0.37 -7.71
CA SER A 86 5.40 1.24 -8.87
C SER A 86 4.06 1.35 -9.62
N CYS A 87 3.36 0.23 -9.81
CA CYS A 87 2.02 0.23 -10.39
C CYS A 87 1.03 1.06 -9.56
N LEU A 88 1.04 0.87 -8.23
CA LEU A 88 0.17 1.64 -7.33
C LEU A 88 0.49 3.13 -7.37
N LEU A 89 1.79 3.48 -7.39
CA LEU A 89 2.24 4.87 -7.46
C LEU A 89 1.83 5.55 -8.78
N ILE A 90 1.94 4.84 -9.91
CA ILE A 90 1.50 5.36 -11.22
C ILE A 90 0.01 5.69 -11.20
N VAL A 91 -0.82 4.79 -10.68
CA VAL A 91 -2.27 5.02 -10.57
C VAL A 91 -2.57 6.19 -9.62
N ALA A 92 -1.87 6.27 -8.48
CA ALA A 92 -2.01 7.37 -7.53
C ALA A 92 -1.68 8.74 -8.15
N VAL A 93 -0.58 8.81 -8.91
CA VAL A 93 -0.17 10.01 -9.65
C VAL A 93 -1.20 10.34 -10.73
N PHE A 94 -1.64 9.36 -11.52
CA PHE A 94 -2.68 9.56 -12.53
C PHE A 94 -3.96 10.14 -11.92
N ASN A 95 -4.46 9.58 -10.83
CA ASN A 95 -5.66 10.06 -10.15
C ASN A 95 -5.48 11.50 -9.63
N THR A 96 -4.29 11.84 -9.13
CA THR A 96 -4.03 13.18 -8.59
C THR A 96 -3.93 14.23 -9.69
N LEU A 97 -3.30 13.90 -10.82
CA LEU A 97 -3.19 14.80 -11.96
C LEU A 97 -4.54 15.02 -12.67
N ASN A 98 -5.47 14.07 -12.54
CA ASN A 98 -6.81 14.13 -13.15
C ASN A 98 -7.93 14.39 -12.12
N ALA A 99 -7.58 14.87 -10.93
CA ALA A 99 -8.55 15.24 -9.91
C ALA A 99 -9.41 16.41 -10.40
N GLY A 100 -10.73 16.27 -10.27
CA GLY A 100 -11.72 17.24 -10.77
C GLY A 100 -12.05 17.12 -12.26
N VAL A 101 -11.44 16.16 -12.98
CA VAL A 101 -11.73 15.89 -14.40
C VAL A 101 -12.24 14.47 -14.61
N ILE A 102 -11.51 13.47 -14.11
CA ILE A 102 -11.82 12.04 -14.29
C ILE A 102 -12.16 11.38 -12.95
N VAL A 103 -11.53 11.83 -11.86
CA VAL A 103 -11.75 11.35 -10.50
C VAL A 103 -11.97 12.52 -9.55
N ASP A 104 -12.73 12.33 -8.48
CA ASP A 104 -13.02 13.40 -7.53
C ASP A 104 -11.77 13.84 -6.74
N ALA A 105 -10.90 12.89 -6.39
CA ALA A 105 -9.67 13.17 -5.64
C ALA A 105 -8.60 12.07 -5.85
N GLY A 106 -7.34 12.46 -5.61
CA GLY A 106 -6.23 11.51 -5.45
C GLY A 106 -6.27 10.77 -4.10
N PRO A 107 -5.28 9.91 -3.82
CA PRO A 107 -5.20 9.20 -2.55
C PRO A 107 -5.11 10.15 -1.34
N PRO A 108 -5.64 9.76 -0.17
CA PRO A 108 -5.51 10.55 1.06
C PRO A 108 -4.04 10.80 1.44
N PRO A 109 -3.71 11.94 2.08
CA PRO A 109 -2.32 12.31 2.38
C PRO A 109 -1.47 11.24 3.09
N PRO A 110 -1.98 10.48 4.09
CA PRO A 110 -1.19 9.42 4.73
C PRO A 110 -0.76 8.30 3.77
N PHE A 111 -1.52 8.07 2.70
CA PHE A 111 -1.24 7.00 1.73
C PHE A 111 -0.03 7.34 0.88
N TRP A 112 0.17 8.63 0.56
CA TRP A 112 1.33 9.10 -0.18
C TRP A 112 2.64 8.79 0.51
N ILE A 113 2.67 8.90 1.84
CA ILE A 113 3.86 8.59 2.63
C ILE A 113 4.25 7.13 2.42
N VAL A 114 3.29 6.20 2.48
CA VAL A 114 3.53 4.77 2.27
C VAL A 114 3.89 4.47 0.82
N LEU A 115 3.15 5.04 -0.13
CA LEU A 115 3.36 4.84 -1.57
C LEU A 115 4.73 5.32 -2.05
N ILE A 116 5.31 6.34 -1.41
CA ILE A 116 6.65 6.84 -1.72
C ILE A 116 7.73 6.09 -0.93
N ALA A 117 7.50 5.84 0.37
CA ALA A 117 8.49 5.21 1.23
C ALA A 117 8.80 3.77 0.79
N ASN A 118 7.79 2.98 0.41
CA ASN A 118 7.99 1.58 0.02
C ASN A 118 8.92 1.41 -1.18
N PRO A 119 8.69 2.07 -2.35
CA PRO A 119 9.61 2.03 -3.49
C PRO A 119 11.03 2.48 -3.13
N VAL A 120 11.17 3.51 -2.28
CA VAL A 120 12.48 4.00 -1.84
C VAL A 120 13.21 2.92 -1.04
N PHE A 121 12.54 2.29 -0.07
CA PHE A 121 13.13 1.19 0.71
C PHE A 121 13.46 -0.02 -0.14
N CYS A 122 12.60 -0.38 -1.09
CA CYS A 122 12.84 -1.50 -2.00
C CYS A 122 14.04 -1.24 -2.92
N THR A 123 14.09 -0.06 -3.53
CA THR A 123 15.22 0.37 -4.38
C THR A 123 16.52 0.38 -3.59
N TYR A 124 16.50 0.93 -2.36
CA TYR A 124 17.66 0.89 -1.48
C TYR A 124 18.11 -0.54 -1.17
N GLY A 125 17.18 -1.47 -0.94
CA GLY A 125 17.50 -2.88 -0.69
C GLY A 125 18.06 -3.62 -1.89
N LEU A 126 17.59 -3.31 -3.09
CA LEU A 126 18.13 -3.89 -4.32
C LEU A 126 19.54 -3.39 -4.63
N LEU A 127 19.84 -2.12 -4.37
CA LEU A 127 21.13 -1.49 -4.67
C LEU A 127 22.18 -1.71 -3.58
N LYS A 128 21.79 -1.67 -2.31
CA LYS A 128 22.71 -1.62 -1.15
C LYS A 128 22.44 -2.71 -0.10
N GLY A 129 21.45 -3.58 -0.31
CA GLY A 129 21.16 -4.69 0.58
C GLY A 129 22.20 -5.80 0.44
N LYS A 130 23.26 -5.75 1.26
CA LYS A 130 24.12 -6.90 1.54
C LYS A 130 23.51 -7.77 2.64
#